data_AF-A0A229TFU2-F1
#
_entry.id   AF-A0A229TFU2-F1
#
_cell.length_a   1.000
_cell.length_b   1.000
_cell.length_c   1.000
_cell.angle_alpha   90.00
_cell.angle_beta   90.00
_cell.angle_gamma   90.00
#
_symmetry.space_group_name_H-M   'P 1'
#
loop_
_entity.id
_entity.type
_entity.pdbx_description
1 polymer ?
#
loop_
_entity_poly.entity_id
_entity_poly.type
_entity_poly.pdbx_seq_one_letter_code
_entity_poly.pdbx_strand_id
1 'polypeptide(L)'
;MNGATDLTTVLAGDHRELDRLCTELELGQGSPENRKDLADHLIAELVRHAVAEEPYLDGEGDLAEADRLMRQLEGAGPQETRFERLLGGLIRAIRRHVRDEGPTAVDEVRRRCSPQRRAELGKEVLEIRDAAKTVPHPDLADRLPQADQLWPGPGFVDRARAALRAPASG
;
A
#
# COMPACT_ATOMS: atom_id res chain seq x y z
N MET A 1 -13.21 24.16 -16.39
CA MET A 1 -11.99 24.08 -15.56
C MET A 1 -11.60 22.62 -15.52
N ASN A 2 -10.59 22.22 -16.29
CA ASN A 2 -10.13 20.84 -16.34
C ASN A 2 -9.48 20.56 -14.98
N GLY A 3 -10.14 19.80 -14.11
CA GLY A 3 -9.68 19.50 -12.76
C GLY A 3 -8.43 18.63 -12.85
N ALA A 4 -7.25 19.26 -12.89
CA ALA A 4 -6.00 18.55 -12.69
C ALA A 4 -6.08 17.87 -11.33
N THR A 5 -6.03 16.54 -11.31
CA THR A 5 -5.96 15.73 -10.09
C THR A 5 -4.78 16.22 -9.27
N ASP A 6 -5.04 16.90 -8.15
CA ASP A 6 -4.01 17.36 -7.23
C ASP A 6 -3.69 16.27 -6.19
N LEU A 7 -2.56 16.40 -5.48
CA LEU A 7 -2.10 15.40 -4.51
C LEU A 7 -3.20 15.00 -3.51
N THR A 8 -4.00 15.96 -3.01
CA THR A 8 -5.07 15.65 -2.05
C THR A 8 -6.18 14.81 -2.67
N THR A 9 -6.45 14.99 -3.97
CA THR A 9 -7.41 14.18 -4.72
C THR A 9 -6.89 12.77 -4.93
N VAL A 10 -5.59 12.61 -5.19
CA VAL A 10 -4.94 11.29 -5.33
C VAL A 10 -5.02 10.52 -4.01
N LEU A 11 -4.52 11.10 -2.91
CA LEU A 11 -4.48 10.44 -1.60
C LEU A 11 -5.88 10.05 -1.10
N ALA A 12 -6.86 10.95 -1.24
CA ALA A 12 -8.24 10.64 -0.88
C ALA A 12 -8.88 9.56 -1.76
N GLY A 13 -8.40 9.40 -3.00
CA GLY A 13 -8.79 8.31 -3.88
C GLY A 13 -8.23 6.97 -3.41
N ASP A 14 -6.93 6.94 -3.11
CA ASP A 14 -6.24 5.74 -2.61
C ASP A 14 -6.83 5.28 -1.27
N HIS A 15 -7.11 6.20 -0.34
CA HIS A 15 -7.78 5.88 0.94
C HIS A 15 -9.14 5.21 0.73
N ARG A 16 -9.94 5.64 -0.24
CA ARG A 16 -11.24 5.03 -0.56
C ARG A 16 -11.07 3.63 -1.13
N GLU A 17 -10.08 3.40 -1.98
CA GLU A 17 -9.85 2.06 -2.56
C GLU A 17 -9.36 1.08 -1.50
N LEU A 18 -8.42 1.50 -0.65
CA LEU A 18 -7.96 0.70 0.50
C LEU A 18 -9.12 0.34 1.43
N ASP A 19 -10.00 1.29 1.73
CA ASP A 19 -11.17 1.07 2.58
C ASP A 19 -12.20 0.12 1.92
N ARG A 20 -12.38 0.23 0.60
CA ARG A 20 -13.23 -0.66 -0.21
C ARG A 20 -12.73 -2.10 -0.15
N LEU A 21 -11.45 -2.32 -0.43
CA LEU A 21 -10.81 -3.64 -0.39
C LEU A 21 -10.84 -4.26 1.02
N CYS A 22 -10.59 -3.47 2.06
CA CYS A 22 -10.76 -3.91 3.44
C CYS A 22 -12.19 -4.40 3.71
N THR A 23 -13.19 -3.65 3.24
CA THR A 23 -14.60 -4.02 3.38
C THR A 23 -14.92 -5.32 2.64
N GLU A 24 -14.43 -5.49 1.40
CA GLU A 24 -14.62 -6.74 0.65
C GLU A 24 -14.02 -7.96 1.34
N LEU A 25 -12.81 -7.82 1.91
CA LEU A 25 -12.17 -8.89 2.68
C LEU A 25 -12.91 -9.22 3.97
N GLU A 26 -13.50 -8.24 4.65
CA GLU A 26 -14.32 -8.43 5.85
C GLU A 26 -15.65 -9.12 5.57
N LEU A 27 -16.23 -8.96 4.37
CA LEU A 27 -17.44 -9.67 3.97
C LEU A 27 -17.27 -11.20 3.95
N GLY A 28 -16.03 -11.70 3.96
CA GLY A 28 -15.78 -13.14 4.12
C GLY A 28 -16.15 -13.98 2.90
N GLN A 29 -16.36 -13.35 1.74
CA GLN A 29 -16.83 -14.03 0.53
C GLN A 29 -15.68 -14.66 -0.27
N GLY A 30 -16.00 -15.68 -1.08
CA GLY A 30 -15.05 -16.38 -1.95
C GLY A 30 -14.38 -17.60 -1.31
N SER A 31 -13.58 -18.32 -2.11
CA SER A 31 -12.74 -19.40 -1.59
C SER A 31 -11.54 -18.83 -0.79
N PRO A 32 -10.86 -19.63 0.05
CA PRO A 32 -9.61 -19.20 0.70
C PRO A 32 -8.58 -18.62 -0.28
N GLU A 33 -8.48 -19.20 -1.47
CA GLU A 33 -7.57 -18.75 -2.54
C GLU A 33 -7.99 -17.38 -3.08
N ASN A 34 -9.27 -17.18 -3.39
CA ASN A 34 -9.77 -15.85 -3.81
C ASN A 34 -9.53 -14.78 -2.75
N ARG A 35 -9.66 -15.13 -1.47
CA ARG A 35 -9.38 -14.21 -0.36
C ARG A 35 -7.90 -13.85 -0.29
N LYS A 36 -7.01 -14.82 -0.53
CA LYS A 36 -5.57 -14.54 -0.62
C LYS A 36 -5.25 -13.62 -1.79
N ASP A 37 -5.81 -13.86 -2.96
CA ASP A 37 -5.60 -12.98 -4.13
C ASP A 37 -6.04 -11.54 -3.82
N LEU A 38 -7.19 -11.38 -3.16
CA LEU A 38 -7.68 -10.07 -2.75
C LEU A 38 -6.82 -9.42 -1.65
N ALA A 39 -6.26 -10.20 -0.73
CA ALA A 39 -5.32 -9.71 0.27
C ALA A 39 -3.99 -9.28 -0.37
N ASP A 40 -3.48 -10.03 -1.34
CA ASP A 40 -2.27 -9.70 -2.09
C ASP A 40 -2.49 -8.42 -2.93
N HIS A 41 -3.69 -8.22 -3.48
CA HIS A 41 -4.09 -6.97 -4.14
C HIS A 41 -4.14 -5.79 -3.16
N LEU A 42 -4.75 -5.94 -1.98
CA LEU A 42 -4.75 -4.93 -0.91
C LEU A 42 -3.33 -4.53 -0.49
N ILE A 43 -2.43 -5.50 -0.33
CA ILE A 43 -1.01 -5.26 -0.03
C ILE A 43 -0.36 -4.41 -1.12
N ALA A 44 -0.59 -4.75 -2.40
CA ALA A 44 -0.03 -4.00 -3.52
C ALA A 44 -0.57 -2.54 -3.59
N GLU A 45 -1.85 -2.32 -3.30
CA GLU A 45 -2.43 -0.97 -3.19
C GLU A 45 -1.82 -0.19 -2.02
N LEU A 46 -1.69 -0.81 -0.84
CA LEU A 46 -1.13 -0.15 0.34
C LEU A 46 0.32 0.29 0.12
N VAL A 47 1.12 -0.57 -0.51
CA VAL A 47 2.53 -0.27 -0.80
C VAL A 47 2.64 0.88 -1.80
N ARG A 48 1.81 0.91 -2.84
CA ARG A 48 1.77 2.03 -3.79
C ARG A 48 1.36 3.34 -3.11
N HIS A 49 0.37 3.28 -2.25
CA HIS A 49 -0.09 4.42 -1.46
C HIS A 49 1.03 4.96 -0.54
N ALA A 50 1.72 4.08 0.18
CA ALA A 50 2.83 4.46 1.05
C ALA A 50 4.01 5.12 0.30
N VAL A 51 4.39 4.58 -0.86
CA VAL A 51 5.43 5.17 -1.71
C VAL A 51 5.02 6.55 -2.24
N ALA A 52 3.73 6.73 -2.55
CA ALA A 52 3.19 8.01 -3.00
C ALA A 52 3.20 9.09 -1.91
N GLU A 53 3.00 8.69 -0.64
CA GLU A 53 2.96 9.61 0.51
C GLU A 53 4.33 10.02 1.04
N GLU A 54 5.34 9.14 0.92
CA GLU A 54 6.67 9.32 1.53
C GLU A 54 7.36 10.67 1.26
N PRO A 55 7.36 11.26 0.04
CA PRO A 55 8.06 12.52 -0.17
C PRO A 55 7.43 13.72 0.56
N TYR A 56 6.25 13.54 1.16
CA TYR A 56 5.40 14.63 1.66
C TYR A 56 4.96 14.45 3.12
N LEU A 57 4.92 13.22 3.61
CA LEU A 57 4.56 12.89 4.98
C LEU A 57 5.76 12.20 5.66
N ASP A 58 6.22 12.77 6.78
CA ASP A 58 7.21 12.13 7.65
C ASP A 58 6.52 10.96 8.37
N GLY A 59 6.45 9.80 7.72
CA GLY A 59 5.55 8.71 8.10
C GLY A 59 6.18 7.33 8.13
N GLU A 60 7.36 7.15 8.75
CA GLU A 60 7.88 5.79 9.00
C GLU A 60 7.08 5.04 10.10
N GLY A 61 6.28 5.74 10.90
CA GLY A 61 5.59 5.20 12.08
C GLY A 61 4.31 4.41 11.80
N ASP A 62 3.39 4.97 11.01
CA ASP A 62 2.00 4.45 10.89
C ASP A 62 1.93 3.12 10.13
N LEU A 63 2.87 2.89 9.20
CA LEU A 63 2.95 1.67 8.40
C LEU A 63 3.82 0.58 9.01
N ALA A 64 4.55 0.82 10.11
CA ALA A 64 5.47 -0.18 10.68
C ALA A 64 4.75 -1.42 11.24
N GLU A 65 3.50 -1.27 11.70
CA GLU A 65 2.63 -2.41 12.05
C GLU A 65 2.17 -3.15 10.79
N ALA A 66 1.69 -2.41 9.79
CA ALA A 66 1.24 -2.97 8.52
C ALA A 66 2.37 -3.76 7.83
N ASP A 67 3.58 -3.20 7.75
CA ASP A 67 4.76 -3.86 7.16
C ASP A 67 5.05 -5.21 7.82
N ARG A 68 5.03 -5.25 9.16
CA ARG A 68 5.22 -6.49 9.91
C ARG A 68 4.13 -7.54 9.65
N LEU A 69 2.88 -7.10 9.49
CA LEU A 69 1.75 -7.99 9.20
C LEU A 69 1.81 -8.51 7.75
N MET A 70 2.13 -7.64 6.80
CA MET A 70 2.31 -8.02 5.39
C MET A 70 3.40 -9.08 5.24
N ARG A 71 4.53 -8.96 5.95
CA ARG A 71 5.62 -9.96 5.91
C ARG A 71 5.20 -11.32 6.47
N GLN A 72 4.41 -11.32 7.52
CA GLN A 72 3.88 -12.56 8.09
C GLN A 72 2.84 -13.20 7.16
N LEU A 73 2.09 -12.40 6.40
CA LEU A 73 1.14 -12.87 5.40
C LEU A 73 1.84 -13.51 4.18
N GLU A 74 3.03 -13.04 3.78
CA GLU A 74 3.81 -13.65 2.67
C GLU A 74 3.99 -15.17 2.86
N GLY A 75 4.26 -15.59 4.09
CA GLY A 75 4.48 -17.00 4.45
C GLY A 75 3.23 -17.75 4.91
N ALA A 76 2.04 -17.15 4.87
CA ALA A 76 0.81 -17.78 5.34
C ALA A 76 -0.04 -18.30 4.18
N GLY A 77 -0.26 -19.61 4.14
CA GLY A 77 -1.18 -20.22 3.18
C GLY A 77 -2.65 -19.84 3.45
N PRO A 78 -3.50 -19.78 2.40
CA PRO A 78 -4.89 -19.32 2.50
C PRO A 78 -5.76 -20.18 3.43
N GLN A 79 -5.42 -21.45 3.62
CA GLN A 79 -6.17 -22.37 4.49
C GLN A 79 -5.65 -22.40 5.93
N GLU A 80 -4.58 -21.67 6.23
CA GLU A 80 -4.01 -21.65 7.56
C GLU A 80 -4.78 -20.72 8.49
N THR A 81 -5.07 -21.17 9.71
CA THR A 81 -5.75 -20.32 10.71
C THR A 81 -4.99 -19.02 11.02
N ARG A 82 -3.66 -19.00 10.84
CA ARG A 82 -2.86 -17.78 11.00
C ARG A 82 -3.15 -16.72 9.93
N PHE A 83 -3.53 -17.13 8.72
CA PHE A 83 -3.80 -16.21 7.61
C PHE A 83 -4.92 -15.23 7.96
N GLU A 84 -6.09 -15.73 8.35
CA GLU A 84 -7.25 -14.89 8.70
C GLU A 84 -6.97 -13.97 9.90
N ARG A 85 -6.17 -14.43 10.88
CA ARG A 85 -5.77 -13.61 12.03
C ARG A 85 -4.87 -12.45 11.62
N LEU A 86 -3.87 -12.74 10.78
CA LEU A 86 -2.93 -11.74 10.27
C LEU A 86 -3.64 -10.74 9.35
N LEU A 87 -4.51 -11.23 8.47
CA LEU A 87 -5.34 -10.42 7.58
C LEU A 87 -6.24 -9.47 8.36
N GLY A 88 -6.93 -9.96 9.40
CA GLY A 88 -7.72 -9.12 10.27
C GLY A 88 -6.89 -8.07 11.01
N GLY A 89 -5.63 -8.38 11.34
CA GLY A 89 -4.67 -7.40 11.85
C GLY A 89 -4.35 -6.31 10.82
N LEU A 90 -4.03 -6.71 9.59
CA LEU A 90 -3.66 -5.80 8.51
C LEU A 90 -4.81 -4.85 8.18
N ILE A 91 -6.03 -5.38 8.08
CA ILE A 91 -7.25 -4.58 7.84
C ILE A 91 -7.42 -3.51 8.92
N ARG A 92 -7.23 -3.85 10.21
CA ARG A 92 -7.32 -2.86 11.29
C ARG A 92 -6.26 -1.78 11.19
N ALA A 93 -5.01 -2.15 10.89
CA ALA A 93 -3.93 -1.20 10.72
C ALA A 93 -4.20 -0.24 9.55
N ILE A 94 -4.66 -0.76 8.40
CA ILE A 94 -5.02 0.06 7.24
C ILE A 94 -6.20 0.98 7.54
N ARG A 95 -7.24 0.49 8.22
CA ARG A 95 -8.39 1.33 8.59
C ARG A 95 -7.99 2.48 9.50
N ARG A 96 -7.09 2.25 10.46
CA ARG A 96 -6.52 3.32 11.30
C ARG A 96 -5.78 4.36 10.44
N HIS A 97 -4.89 3.91 9.56
CA HIS A 97 -4.17 4.78 8.61
C HIS A 97 -5.13 5.63 7.78
N VAL A 98 -6.12 5.03 7.12
CA VAL A 98 -6.96 5.77 6.16
C VAL A 98 -8.11 6.55 6.81
N ARG A 99 -8.66 6.09 7.95
CA ARG A 99 -9.83 6.72 8.60
C ARG A 99 -9.45 7.68 9.72
N ASP A 100 -8.45 7.32 10.53
CA ASP A 100 -8.11 8.08 11.73
C ASP A 100 -7.00 9.10 11.44
N GLU A 101 -5.96 8.67 10.72
CA GLU A 101 -4.76 9.49 10.42
C GLU A 101 -4.89 10.24 9.08
N GLY A 102 -5.40 9.56 8.06
CA GLY A 102 -5.51 10.03 6.67
C GLY A 102 -6.16 11.40 6.48
N PRO A 103 -7.33 11.70 7.09
CA PRO A 103 -7.96 13.02 6.95
C PRO A 103 -7.06 14.15 7.47
N THR A 104 -6.37 13.93 8.58
CA THR A 104 -5.45 14.91 9.17
C THR A 104 -4.26 15.17 8.24
N ALA A 105 -3.69 14.10 7.66
CA ALA A 105 -2.59 14.19 6.71
C ALA A 105 -2.98 14.95 5.42
N VAL A 106 -4.14 14.63 4.84
CA VAL A 106 -4.66 15.31 3.63
C VAL A 106 -4.90 16.80 3.90
N ASP A 107 -5.42 17.14 5.08
CA ASP A 107 -5.62 18.53 5.47
C ASP A 107 -4.28 19.26 5.72
N GLU A 108 -3.27 18.59 6.24
CA GLU A 108 -1.93 19.14 6.41
C GLU A 108 -1.28 19.50 5.07
N VAL A 109 -1.36 18.61 4.08
CA VAL A 109 -0.95 18.89 2.69
C VAL A 109 -1.70 20.09 2.13
N ARG A 110 -3.02 20.17 2.36
CA ARG A 110 -3.86 21.29 1.90
C ARG A 110 -3.44 22.63 2.52
N ARG A 111 -3.07 22.63 3.80
CA ARG A 111 -2.62 23.83 4.54
C ARG A 111 -1.21 24.27 4.15
N ARG A 112 -0.28 23.33 3.95
CA ARG A 112 1.15 23.61 3.71
C ARG A 112 1.49 23.90 2.25
N CYS A 113 0.74 23.35 1.30
CA CYS A 113 1.04 23.48 -0.13
C CYS A 113 0.06 24.41 -0.84
N SER A 114 0.58 25.29 -1.70
CA SER A 114 -0.25 26.08 -2.62
C SER A 114 -1.01 25.17 -3.60
N PRO A 115 -2.13 25.63 -4.20
CA PRO A 115 -2.84 24.85 -5.21
C PRO A 115 -1.96 24.40 -6.38
N GLN A 116 -1.06 25.27 -6.86
CA GLN A 116 -0.11 24.95 -7.91
C GLN A 116 0.84 23.84 -7.47
N ARG A 117 1.41 23.95 -6.26
CA ARG A 117 2.29 22.93 -5.72
C ARG A 117 1.56 21.59 -5.60
N ARG A 118 0.33 21.56 -5.08
CA ARG A 118 -0.45 20.32 -4.99
C ARG A 118 -0.72 19.68 -6.35
N ALA A 119 -0.93 20.47 -7.40
CA ALA A 119 -1.11 19.96 -8.75
C ALA A 119 0.18 19.34 -9.32
N GLU A 120 1.34 19.98 -9.09
CA GLU A 120 2.65 19.41 -9.44
C GLU A 120 2.90 18.10 -8.71
N LEU A 121 2.68 18.08 -7.40
CA LEU A 121 2.87 16.88 -6.56
C LEU A 121 1.93 15.74 -6.97
N GLY A 122 0.67 16.06 -7.28
CA GLY A 122 -0.29 15.09 -7.78
C GLY A 122 0.19 14.45 -9.07
N LYS A 123 0.72 15.25 -10.00
CA LYS A 123 1.31 14.74 -11.24
C LYS A 123 2.52 13.84 -10.98
N GLU A 124 3.44 14.24 -10.12
CA GLU A 124 4.64 13.45 -9.77
C GLU A 124 4.26 12.08 -9.18
N VAL A 125 3.28 12.05 -8.26
CA VAL A 125 2.78 10.79 -7.70
C VAL A 125 2.16 9.89 -8.77
N LEU A 126 1.36 10.46 -9.69
CA LEU A 126 0.73 9.70 -10.76
C LEU A 126 1.78 9.10 -11.71
N GLU A 127 2.84 9.83 -12.01
CA GLU A 127 3.96 9.37 -12.85
C GLU A 127 4.73 8.22 -12.18
N ILE A 128 5.06 8.35 -10.89
CA ILE A 128 5.69 7.27 -10.11
C ILE A 128 4.80 6.03 -10.08
N ARG A 129 3.49 6.20 -9.90
CA ARG A 129 2.53 5.09 -9.88
C ARG A 129 2.44 4.39 -11.22
N ASP A 130 2.42 5.13 -12.32
CA ASP A 130 2.36 4.53 -13.66
C ASP A 130 3.66 3.78 -14.00
N ALA A 131 4.81 4.26 -13.51
CA ALA A 131 6.05 3.48 -13.53
C ALA A 131 6.00 2.25 -12.61
N ALA A 132 5.30 2.30 -11.47
CA ALA A 132 5.12 1.15 -10.58
C ALA A 132 4.25 0.05 -11.23
N LYS A 133 3.29 0.42 -12.08
CA LYS A 133 2.47 -0.56 -12.82
C LYS A 133 3.28 -1.36 -13.83
N THR A 134 4.38 -0.81 -14.34
CA THR A 134 5.28 -1.50 -15.29
C THR A 134 6.36 -2.32 -14.58
N VAL A 135 6.53 -2.14 -13.27
CA VAL A 135 7.23 -3.11 -12.44
C VAL A 135 6.32 -4.35 -12.38
N PRO A 136 6.78 -5.53 -12.85
CA PRO A 136 6.02 -6.75 -12.68
C PRO A 136 5.61 -6.84 -11.22
N HIS A 137 4.35 -7.21 -10.96
CA HIS A 137 3.84 -7.52 -9.62
C HIS A 137 4.98 -8.22 -8.88
N PRO A 138 5.47 -7.68 -7.74
CA PRO A 138 6.66 -8.22 -7.13
C PRO A 138 6.45 -9.71 -6.99
N ASP A 139 7.33 -10.42 -7.68
CA ASP A 139 7.48 -11.85 -7.89
C ASP A 139 7.81 -12.54 -6.54
N LEU A 140 7.07 -12.13 -5.52
CA LEU A 140 7.26 -12.49 -4.12
C LEU A 140 6.93 -13.97 -3.97
N ALA A 141 5.88 -14.46 -4.63
CA ALA A 141 5.50 -15.87 -4.56
C ALA A 141 6.59 -16.82 -5.10
N ASP A 142 7.26 -16.48 -6.21
CA ASP A 142 8.23 -17.38 -6.87
C ASP A 142 9.68 -17.21 -6.38
N ARG A 143 9.95 -16.22 -5.51
CA ARG A 143 11.30 -15.93 -4.98
C ARG A 143 11.44 -16.01 -3.47
N LEU A 144 10.40 -16.40 -2.74
CA LEU A 144 10.48 -16.56 -1.29
C LEU A 144 11.10 -17.91 -0.92
N PRO A 145 12.14 -17.96 -0.06
CA PRO A 145 12.48 -19.17 0.66
C PRO A 145 11.30 -19.59 1.56
N GLN A 146 11.21 -20.89 1.87
CA GLN A 146 10.17 -21.46 2.75
C GLN A 146 10.03 -20.67 4.07
N ALA A 147 8.82 -20.71 4.65
CA ALA A 147 8.30 -19.89 5.75
C ALA A 147 9.12 -19.86 7.07
N ASP A 148 10.25 -20.55 7.12
CA ASP A 148 11.12 -20.76 8.27
C ASP A 148 12.13 -19.61 8.45
N GLN A 149 12.14 -18.64 7.54
CA GLN A 149 13.08 -17.53 7.51
C GLN A 149 12.33 -16.20 7.64
N LEU A 150 12.01 -15.81 8.87
CA LEU A 150 11.62 -14.43 9.22
C LEU A 150 12.72 -13.50 8.70
N TRP A 151 12.51 -12.94 7.50
CA TRP A 151 13.56 -12.32 6.71
C TRP A 151 14.02 -10.99 7.34
N PRO A 152 15.30 -10.85 7.75
CA PRO A 152 15.85 -9.56 8.13
C PRO A 152 16.21 -8.82 6.84
N GLY A 153 15.29 -8.02 6.31
CA GLY A 153 15.51 -7.22 5.11
C GLY A 153 14.56 -6.03 5.00
N PRO A 154 14.74 -5.15 4.00
CA PRO A 154 13.99 -3.91 3.85
C PRO A 154 12.46 -4.11 3.80
N GLY A 155 11.71 -3.09 4.25
CA GLY A 155 10.23 -3.06 4.25
C GLY A 155 9.62 -3.30 2.87
N PHE A 156 8.33 -3.64 2.81
CA PHE A 156 7.59 -3.67 1.57
C PHE A 156 7.69 -2.34 0.80
N VAL A 157 7.56 -1.22 1.52
CA VAL A 157 7.69 0.13 0.96
C VAL A 157 9.10 0.35 0.42
N ASP A 158 10.13 -0.02 1.20
CA ASP A 158 11.53 0.12 0.78
C ASP A 158 11.87 -0.74 -0.44
N ARG A 159 11.35 -1.98 -0.50
CA ARG A 159 11.52 -2.87 -1.67
C ARG A 159 10.84 -2.29 -2.91
N ALA A 160 9.62 -1.77 -2.78
CA ALA A 160 8.91 -1.15 -3.90
C ALA A 160 9.61 0.13 -4.40
N ARG A 161 10.07 0.99 -3.47
CA ARG A 161 10.87 2.16 -3.79
C ARG A 161 12.18 1.81 -4.49
N ALA A 162 12.88 0.78 -4.02
CA ALA A 162 14.10 0.30 -4.66
C ALA A 162 13.84 -0.18 -6.10
N ALA A 163 12.75 -0.92 -6.31
CA ALA A 163 12.36 -1.39 -7.65
C ALA A 163 12.04 -0.23 -8.61
N LEU A 164 11.39 0.82 -8.14
CA LEU A 164 11.10 2.04 -8.92
C LEU A 164 12.35 2.84 -9.30
N ARG A 165 13.42 2.73 -8.51
CA ARG A 165 14.69 3.43 -8.74
C ARG A 165 15.70 2.59 -9.51
N ALA A 166 15.48 1.28 -9.65
CA ALA A 166 16.34 0.40 -10.43
C ALA A 166 16.16 0.68 -11.92
N PRO A 167 17.23 0.78 -12.72
CA PRO A 167 17.08 0.86 -14.18
C PRO A 167 16.37 -0.40 -14.66
N ALA A 168 15.35 -0.23 -15.51
CA ALA A 168 14.67 -1.34 -16.18
C ALA A 168 15.74 -2.22 -16.83
N SER A 169 16.03 -3.36 -16.21
CA SER A 169 16.95 -4.33 -16.77
C SER A 169 16.22 -4.95 -17.95
N GLY A 170 16.77 -4.74 -19.14
CA GLY A 170 16.23 -5.21 -20.42
C GLY A 170 16.25 -6.72 -20.57
#